data_AF-A0A1Z8VK07-F1
#
_entry.id   AF-A0A1Z8VK07-F1
#
_cell.length_a   1.000
_cell.length_b   1.000
_cell.length_c   1.000
_cell.angle_alpha   90.00
_cell.angle_beta   90.00
_cell.angle_gamma   90.00
#
_symmetry.space_group_name_H-M   'P 1'
#
loop_
_entity.id
_entity.type
_entity.pdbx_description
1 polymer ?
#
loop_
_entity_poly.entity_id
_entity_poly.type
_entity_poly.pdbx_seq_one_letter_code
_entity_poly.pdbx_strand_id
1 'polypeptide(L)'
;MTYQLFYADRSAAQGVRMILEELNQDYELIETDIKSQGPRPPELLAVNPNGLVPVLIYEEGPIYECGAIVTFLCDRHSEYGLAPGVGDRYRGRFLQWLFFFSSSLQNAFSMTYRANRFSALDSGYAGIEQQGRKRLMSLWQIVDDAIGEKPWMLDELFSAVDIYLFMLSTWLSGEYGHPDLAKFSNVERIADKVKQRPSVAKVYPTIIGAT
;
A
#
# COMPACT_ATOMS: atom_id res chain seq x y z
N MET A 1 -8.00 18.26 14.36
CA MET A 1 -6.54 18.01 14.29
C MET A 1 -6.23 17.78 12.83
N THR A 2 -5.26 18.48 12.26
CA THR A 2 -5.01 18.40 10.81
C THR A 2 -3.81 17.51 10.56
N TYR A 3 -3.98 16.42 9.82
CA TYR A 3 -2.87 15.60 9.34
C TYR A 3 -2.24 16.26 8.11
N GLN A 4 -0.93 16.06 7.88
CA GLN A 4 -0.31 16.35 6.59
C GLN A 4 0.29 15.06 6.04
N LEU A 5 0.13 14.81 4.75
CA LEU A 5 0.60 13.60 4.10
C LEU A 5 1.52 13.94 2.93
N PHE A 6 2.81 13.62 3.11
CA PHE A 6 3.74 13.57 1.98
C PHE A 6 3.35 12.40 1.08
N TYR A 7 3.05 12.70 -0.19
CA TYR A 7 2.53 11.72 -1.13
C TYR A 7 3.10 11.90 -2.54
N ALA A 8 2.96 10.83 -3.32
CA ALA A 8 3.13 10.87 -4.77
C ALA A 8 2.08 9.96 -5.42
N ASP A 9 1.64 10.31 -6.62
CA ASP A 9 0.71 9.46 -7.38
C ASP A 9 1.32 8.09 -7.71
N ARG A 10 0.49 7.04 -7.59
CA ARG A 10 0.89 5.64 -7.77
C ARG A 10 1.99 5.23 -6.77
N SER A 11 1.77 5.52 -5.49
CA SER A 11 2.67 5.17 -4.39
C SER A 11 1.90 4.65 -3.17
N ALA A 12 2.63 4.15 -2.17
CA ALA A 12 2.01 3.61 -0.95
C ALA A 12 1.23 4.67 -0.17
N ALA A 13 1.49 5.95 -0.40
CA ALA A 13 0.75 7.05 0.22
C ALA A 13 -0.72 7.08 -0.17
N GLN A 14 -1.11 6.49 -1.31
CA GLN A 14 -2.53 6.36 -1.66
C GLN A 14 -3.29 5.44 -0.69
N GLY A 15 -2.63 4.42 -0.12
CA GLY A 15 -3.23 3.59 0.93
C GLY A 15 -3.48 4.38 2.20
N VAL A 16 -2.53 5.19 2.66
CA VAL A 16 -2.71 6.08 3.82
C VAL A 16 -3.81 7.11 3.57
N ARG A 17 -3.83 7.72 2.37
CA ARG A 17 -4.87 8.67 1.98
C ARG A 17 -6.26 8.04 2.01
N MET A 18 -6.40 6.82 1.51
CA MET A 18 -7.64 6.04 1.61
C MET A 18 -8.07 5.84 3.07
N ILE A 19 -7.14 5.50 3.96
CA ILE A 19 -7.45 5.36 5.40
C ILE A 19 -7.93 6.68 5.99
N LEU A 20 -7.28 7.81 5.70
CA LEU A 20 -7.74 9.12 6.18
C LEU A 20 -9.17 9.45 5.71
N GLU A 21 -9.50 9.11 4.45
CA GLU A 21 -10.86 9.27 3.91
C GLU A 21 -11.89 8.36 4.60
N GLU A 22 -11.54 7.11 4.86
CA GLU A 22 -12.43 6.16 5.57
C GLU A 22 -12.67 6.54 7.04
N LEU A 23 -11.67 7.17 7.65
CA LEU A 23 -11.75 7.72 9.01
C LEU A 23 -12.38 9.12 9.05
N ASN A 24 -12.81 9.67 7.90
CA ASN A 24 -13.37 11.01 7.77
C ASN A 24 -12.52 12.09 8.48
N GLN A 25 -11.20 12.01 8.33
CA GLN A 25 -10.25 12.95 8.92
C GLN A 25 -9.84 14.02 7.91
N ASP A 26 -9.69 15.25 8.39
CA ASP A 26 -9.12 16.34 7.59
C ASP A 26 -7.61 16.16 7.43
N TYR A 27 -7.12 16.35 6.21
CA TYR A 27 -5.70 16.29 5.91
C TYR A 27 -5.29 17.23 4.79
N GLU A 28 -4.03 17.65 4.81
CA GLU A 28 -3.38 18.38 3.73
C GLU A 28 -2.43 17.45 2.98
N LEU A 29 -2.39 17.58 1.66
CA LEU A 29 -1.48 16.82 0.80
C LEU A 29 -0.23 17.63 0.49
N ILE A 30 0.93 17.01 0.67
CA ILE A 30 2.22 17.56 0.28
C ILE A 30 2.75 16.69 -0.85
N GLU A 31 2.60 17.13 -2.09
CA GLU A 31 3.09 16.40 -3.24
C GLU A 31 4.63 16.36 -3.23
N THR A 32 5.21 15.20 -3.53
CA THR A 32 6.66 15.00 -3.46
C THR A 32 7.17 14.15 -4.63
N ASP A 33 8.34 14.51 -5.17
CA ASP A 33 8.98 13.73 -6.22
C ASP A 33 9.78 12.55 -5.66
N ILE A 34 9.26 11.34 -5.90
CA ILE A 34 9.92 10.07 -5.62
C ILE A 34 10.33 9.30 -6.88
N LYS A 35 10.09 9.88 -8.07
CA LYS A 35 10.26 9.22 -9.37
C LYS A 35 11.55 9.64 -10.05
N SER A 36 12.01 10.87 -9.83
CA SER A 36 13.31 11.29 -10.35
C SER A 36 14.46 10.45 -9.76
N GLN A 37 15.49 10.30 -10.60
CA GLN A 37 16.78 9.71 -10.24
C GLN A 37 17.68 10.70 -9.48
N GLY A 38 17.20 11.93 -9.27
CA GLY A 38 17.90 12.98 -8.54
C GLY A 38 17.81 12.85 -7.02
N PRO A 39 18.47 13.76 -6.28
CA PRO A 39 18.34 13.81 -4.83
C PRO A 39 16.89 14.06 -4.44
N ARG A 40 16.48 13.51 -3.29
CA ARG A 40 15.14 13.71 -2.74
C ARG A 40 14.98 15.14 -2.22
N PRO A 41 13.76 15.69 -2.22
CA PRO A 41 13.52 17.04 -1.72
C PRO A 41 13.98 17.20 -0.26
N PRO A 42 14.69 18.29 0.10
CA PRO A 42 15.20 18.50 1.45
C PRO A 42 14.13 18.42 2.55
N GLU A 43 12.93 18.91 2.26
CA GLU A 43 11.77 18.87 3.15
C GLU A 43 11.32 17.44 3.46
N LEU A 44 11.40 16.51 2.49
CA LEU A 44 11.13 15.10 2.72
C LEU A 44 12.25 14.47 3.55
N LEU A 45 13.51 14.77 3.23
CA LEU A 45 14.67 14.21 3.94
C LEU A 45 14.73 14.67 5.41
N ALA A 46 14.22 15.87 5.71
CA ALA A 46 14.13 16.39 7.07
C ALA A 46 13.19 15.58 7.96
N VAL A 47 12.13 14.97 7.39
CA VAL A 47 11.11 14.20 8.13
C VAL A 47 11.25 12.69 7.97
N ASN A 48 11.87 12.23 6.88
CA ASN A 48 12.18 10.83 6.62
C ASN A 48 13.53 10.72 5.90
N PRO A 49 14.62 10.32 6.59
CA PRO A 49 15.95 10.23 5.99
C PRO A 49 16.05 9.16 4.89
N ASN A 50 15.09 8.22 4.82
CA ASN A 50 15.02 7.26 3.71
C ASN A 50 14.61 7.92 2.39
N GLY A 51 14.02 9.13 2.44
CA GLY A 51 13.57 9.86 1.26
C GLY A 51 12.45 9.14 0.51
N LEU A 52 11.55 8.47 1.25
CA LEU A 52 10.41 7.72 0.71
C LEU A 52 9.09 8.27 1.28
N VAL A 53 8.02 8.04 0.55
CA VAL A 53 6.64 8.30 0.97
C VAL A 53 5.89 6.98 1.15
N PRO A 54 4.86 6.91 2.02
CA PRO A 54 4.26 8.00 2.78
C PRO A 54 5.08 8.50 3.98
N VAL A 55 4.87 9.78 4.31
CA VAL A 55 5.15 10.34 5.64
C VAL A 55 3.91 11.08 6.11
N LEU A 56 3.40 10.70 7.28
CA LEU A 56 2.29 11.37 7.95
C LEU A 56 2.85 12.31 9.02
N ILE A 57 2.51 13.59 8.96
CA ILE A 57 2.78 14.56 10.03
C ILE A 57 1.52 14.71 10.87
N TYR A 58 1.67 14.60 12.19
CA TYR A 58 0.63 14.91 13.17
C TYR A 58 1.23 15.71 14.34
N GLU A 59 0.43 16.00 15.36
CA GLU A 59 0.78 16.89 16.47
C GLU A 59 2.06 16.50 17.24
N GLU A 60 2.41 15.20 17.30
CA GLU A 60 3.63 14.74 17.99
C GLU A 60 4.81 14.49 17.05
N GLY A 61 4.65 14.74 15.75
CA GLY A 61 5.74 14.68 14.76
C GLY A 61 5.47 13.76 13.56
N PRO A 62 6.52 13.46 12.76
CA PRO A 62 6.42 12.60 11.58
C PRO A 62 6.38 11.10 11.92
N ILE A 63 5.55 10.35 11.20
CA ILE A 63 5.56 8.89 11.13
C ILE A 63 5.77 8.50 9.66
N TYR A 64 6.71 7.59 9.40
CA TYR A 64 6.91 6.95 8.10
C TYR A 64 6.71 5.43 8.23
N GLU A 65 6.77 4.71 7.11
CA GLU A 65 6.28 3.32 6.92
C GLU A 65 4.75 3.23 6.81
N CYS A 66 4.27 2.82 5.63
CA CYS A 66 2.84 2.75 5.33
C CYS A 66 2.09 1.83 6.33
N GLY A 67 2.64 0.66 6.66
CA GLY A 67 2.01 -0.24 7.63
C GLY A 67 1.93 0.34 9.04
N ALA A 68 2.95 1.09 9.47
CA ALA A 68 2.96 1.77 10.76
C ALA A 68 1.93 2.90 10.81
N ILE A 69 1.90 3.74 9.78
CA ILE A 69 0.92 4.84 9.66
C ILE A 69 -0.52 4.30 9.66
N VAL A 70 -0.79 3.25 8.87
CA VAL A 70 -2.12 2.62 8.81
C VAL A 70 -2.53 2.09 10.19
N THR A 71 -1.62 1.38 10.87
CA THR A 71 -1.89 0.85 12.23
C THR A 71 -2.17 1.99 13.21
N PHE A 72 -1.33 3.03 13.21
CA PHE A 72 -1.47 4.20 14.07
C PHE A 72 -2.82 4.90 13.87
N LEU A 73 -3.20 5.17 12.62
CA LEU A 73 -4.46 5.83 12.31
C LEU A 73 -5.66 4.98 12.74
N CYS A 74 -5.64 3.67 12.48
CA CYS A 74 -6.74 2.80 12.90
C CYS A 74 -6.85 2.65 14.42
N ASP A 75 -5.72 2.62 15.14
CA ASP A 75 -5.73 2.53 16.61
C ASP A 75 -6.19 3.85 17.24
N ARG A 76 -5.75 4.99 16.69
CA ARG A 76 -6.12 6.33 17.17
C ARG A 76 -7.60 6.64 16.93
N HIS A 77 -8.19 6.12 15.87
CA HIS A 77 -9.60 6.31 15.47
C HIS A 77 -10.36 4.98 15.51
N SER A 78 -10.21 4.24 16.61
CA SER A 78 -10.72 2.88 16.77
C SER A 78 -12.24 2.74 16.61
N GLU A 79 -13.00 3.83 16.81
CA GLU A 79 -14.45 3.89 16.65
C GLU A 79 -14.93 3.61 15.21
N TYR A 80 -14.05 3.74 14.22
CA TYR A 80 -14.34 3.43 12.82
C TYR A 80 -14.19 1.93 12.50
N GLY A 81 -13.63 1.13 13.41
CA GLY A 81 -13.59 -0.33 13.29
C GLY A 81 -12.73 -0.87 12.13
N LEU A 82 -11.76 -0.09 11.62
CA LEU A 82 -10.89 -0.50 10.51
C LEU A 82 -9.71 -1.41 10.93
N ALA A 83 -9.54 -1.68 12.22
CA ALA A 83 -8.59 -2.64 12.73
C ALA A 83 -9.17 -3.39 13.92
N PRO A 84 -8.83 -4.68 14.10
CA PRO A 84 -9.06 -5.36 15.36
C PRO A 84 -8.33 -4.63 16.49
N GLY A 85 -8.97 -4.51 17.66
CA GLY A 85 -8.34 -3.96 18.85
C GLY A 85 -7.14 -4.79 19.33
N VAL A 86 -6.28 -4.22 20.17
CA VAL A 86 -5.03 -4.85 20.63
C VAL A 86 -5.23 -6.25 21.24
N GLY A 87 -6.32 -6.44 22.00
CA GLY A 87 -6.67 -7.74 22.61
C GLY A 87 -7.51 -8.67 21.73
N ASP A 88 -7.88 -8.26 20.52
CA ASP A 88 -8.72 -9.06 19.63
C ASP A 88 -7.91 -10.21 18.99
N ARG A 89 -8.56 -11.37 18.84
CA ARG A 89 -7.93 -12.58 18.27
C ARG A 89 -7.41 -12.38 16.84
N TYR A 90 -8.00 -11.46 16.07
CA TYR A 90 -7.59 -11.16 14.70
C TYR A 90 -6.44 -10.17 14.61
N ARG A 91 -6.04 -9.53 15.72
CA ARG A 91 -4.97 -8.51 15.72
C ARG A 91 -3.66 -9.06 15.18
N GLY A 92 -3.30 -10.29 15.55
CA GLY A 92 -2.09 -10.94 15.05
C GLY A 92 -2.10 -11.09 13.52
N ARG A 93 -3.20 -11.57 12.95
CA ARG A 93 -3.37 -11.70 11.48
C ARG A 93 -3.42 -10.33 10.78
N PHE A 94 -4.08 -9.34 11.39
CA PHE A 94 -4.10 -7.96 10.88
C PHE A 94 -2.68 -7.42 10.71
N LEU A 95 -1.88 -7.46 11.78
CA LEU A 95 -0.50 -6.97 11.74
C LEU A 95 0.35 -7.81 10.78
N GLN A 96 0.22 -9.14 10.81
CA GLN A 96 0.93 -10.03 9.88
C GLN A 96 0.73 -9.61 8.42
N TRP A 97 -0.51 -9.34 8.00
CA TRP A 97 -0.78 -8.96 6.61
C TRP A 97 -0.26 -7.57 6.27
N LEU A 98 -0.40 -6.58 7.16
CA LEU A 98 0.21 -5.26 6.94
C LEU A 98 1.73 -5.36 6.77
N PHE A 99 2.42 -6.12 7.61
CA PHE A 99 3.86 -6.34 7.49
C PHE A 99 4.22 -7.18 6.27
N PHE A 100 3.45 -8.22 5.93
CA PHE A 100 3.67 -9.01 4.72
C PHE A 100 3.57 -8.14 3.46
N PHE A 101 2.59 -7.25 3.41
CA PHE A 101 2.42 -6.30 2.33
C PHE A 101 3.59 -5.33 2.21
N SER A 102 4.03 -4.71 3.31
CA SER A 102 5.15 -3.76 3.27
C SER A 102 6.51 -4.44 3.04
N SER A 103 6.79 -5.57 3.70
CA SER A 103 8.12 -6.18 3.73
C SER A 103 8.34 -7.26 2.66
N SER A 104 7.27 -7.88 2.16
CA SER A 104 7.39 -8.94 1.15
C SER A 104 6.87 -8.49 -0.20
N LEU A 105 5.61 -8.04 -0.26
CA LEU A 105 4.95 -7.76 -1.53
C LEU A 105 5.46 -6.46 -2.18
N GLN A 106 5.55 -5.37 -1.44
CA GLN A 106 6.15 -4.11 -1.94
C GLN A 106 7.63 -4.25 -2.30
N ASN A 107 8.38 -5.10 -1.59
CA ASN A 107 9.76 -5.38 -1.94
C ASN A 107 9.87 -6.12 -3.28
N ALA A 108 8.97 -7.06 -3.57
CA ALA A 108 8.91 -7.71 -4.88
C ALA A 108 8.58 -6.72 -6.01
N PHE A 109 7.67 -5.76 -5.77
CA PHE A 109 7.44 -4.64 -6.70
C PHE A 109 8.68 -3.75 -6.87
N SER A 110 9.45 -3.52 -5.80
CA SER A 110 10.66 -2.71 -5.91
C SER A 110 11.73 -3.36 -6.79
N MET A 111 11.80 -4.69 -6.84
CA MET A 111 12.71 -5.39 -7.74
C MET A 111 12.40 -5.16 -9.22
N THR A 112 11.14 -4.90 -9.58
CA THR A 112 10.73 -4.63 -10.97
C THR A 112 10.74 -3.14 -11.29
N TYR A 113 10.19 -2.30 -10.42
CA TYR A 113 10.12 -0.86 -10.65
C TYR A 113 11.42 -0.10 -10.38
N ARG A 114 12.33 -0.70 -9.58
CA ARG A 114 13.51 -0.02 -9.02
C ARG A 114 14.72 -0.96 -8.95
N ALA A 115 14.98 -1.69 -10.03
CA ALA A 115 16.10 -2.64 -10.13
C ALA A 115 17.48 -1.99 -9.84
N ASN A 116 17.62 -0.70 -10.13
CA ASN A 116 18.79 0.12 -9.79
C ASN A 116 19.08 0.24 -8.29
N ARG A 117 18.13 -0.10 -7.41
CA ARG A 117 18.37 -0.19 -5.95
C ARG A 117 19.02 -1.50 -5.52
N PHE A 118 19.06 -2.50 -6.40
CA PHE A 118 19.54 -3.85 -6.11
C PHE A 118 20.82 -4.20 -6.85
N SER A 119 21.19 -3.42 -7.87
CA SER A 119 22.46 -3.55 -8.60
C SER A 119 22.98 -2.16 -8.94
N ALA A 120 24.29 -1.97 -8.84
CA ALA A 120 24.97 -0.78 -9.37
C ALA A 120 25.27 -0.91 -10.87
N LEU A 121 25.16 -2.11 -11.44
CA LEU A 121 25.41 -2.41 -12.84
C LEU A 121 24.09 -2.65 -13.57
N ASP A 122 23.89 -1.94 -14.68
CA ASP A 122 22.70 -2.09 -15.52
C ASP A 122 22.52 -3.52 -16.05
N SER A 123 23.63 -4.25 -16.26
CA SER A 123 23.60 -5.66 -16.67
C SER A 123 22.93 -6.60 -15.66
N GLY A 124 22.80 -6.18 -14.39
CA GLY A 124 22.12 -6.94 -13.34
C GLY A 124 20.59 -6.77 -13.35
N TYR A 125 20.06 -5.71 -13.96
CA TYR A 125 18.65 -5.34 -13.80
C TYR A 125 17.70 -6.41 -14.34
N ALA A 126 17.94 -6.92 -15.55
CA ALA A 126 17.07 -7.92 -16.15
C ALA A 126 16.87 -9.18 -15.28
N GLY A 127 17.93 -9.64 -14.60
CA GLY A 127 17.87 -10.77 -13.67
C GLY A 127 17.10 -10.46 -12.39
N ILE A 128 17.34 -9.28 -11.79
CA ILE A 128 16.62 -8.81 -10.61
C ILE A 128 15.13 -8.69 -10.90
N GLU A 129 14.79 -8.03 -11.99
CA GLU A 129 13.40 -7.83 -12.38
C GLU A 129 12.71 -9.18 -12.69
N GLN A 130 13.41 -10.13 -13.35
CA GLN A 130 12.88 -11.47 -13.60
C GLN A 130 12.53 -12.18 -12.29
N GLN A 131 13.40 -12.08 -11.29
CA GLN A 131 13.15 -12.64 -9.97
C GLN A 131 12.02 -11.89 -9.24
N GLY A 132 11.91 -10.57 -9.42
CA GLY A 132 10.81 -9.76 -8.92
C GLY A 132 9.46 -10.23 -9.44
N ARG A 133 9.32 -10.46 -10.75
CA ARG A 133 8.10 -11.02 -11.38
C ARG A 133 7.72 -12.38 -10.83
N LYS A 134 8.69 -13.30 -10.71
CA LYS A 134 8.46 -14.63 -10.11
C LYS A 134 7.97 -14.51 -8.66
N ARG A 135 8.60 -13.62 -7.89
CA ARG A 135 8.24 -13.38 -6.49
C ARG A 135 6.84 -12.75 -6.37
N LEU A 136 6.49 -11.81 -7.25
CA LEU A 136 5.14 -11.24 -7.31
C LEU A 136 4.10 -12.33 -7.57
N MET A 137 4.32 -13.20 -8.56
CA MET A 137 3.41 -14.33 -8.83
C MET A 137 3.19 -15.20 -7.57
N SER A 138 4.27 -15.63 -6.93
CA SER A 138 4.18 -16.49 -5.75
C SER A 138 3.54 -15.80 -4.53
N LEU A 139 3.87 -14.53 -4.28
CA LEU A 139 3.33 -13.81 -3.13
C LEU A 139 1.84 -13.47 -3.32
N TRP A 140 1.43 -13.09 -4.53
CA TRP A 140 0.01 -12.88 -4.82
C TRP A 140 -0.79 -14.17 -4.72
N GLN A 141 -0.23 -15.32 -5.12
CA GLN A 141 -0.88 -16.62 -4.90
C GLN A 141 -1.06 -16.93 -3.40
N ILE A 142 -0.05 -16.66 -2.57
CA ILE A 142 -0.16 -16.83 -1.11
C ILE A 142 -1.31 -15.98 -0.54
N VAL A 143 -1.44 -14.74 -1.01
CA VAL A 143 -2.52 -13.84 -0.57
C VAL A 143 -3.87 -14.37 -1.04
N ASP A 144 -3.98 -14.79 -2.30
CA ASP A 144 -5.21 -15.35 -2.87
C ASP A 144 -5.70 -16.60 -2.12
N ASP A 145 -4.79 -17.54 -1.89
CA ASP A 145 -5.07 -18.79 -1.16
C ASP A 145 -5.50 -18.50 0.28
N ALA A 146 -4.89 -17.50 0.92
CA ALA A 146 -5.21 -17.14 2.30
C ALA A 146 -6.57 -16.45 2.44
N ILE A 147 -7.06 -15.77 1.40
CA ILE A 147 -8.42 -15.24 1.35
C ILE A 147 -9.40 -16.41 1.18
N GLY A 148 -9.15 -17.28 0.20
CA GLY A 148 -10.06 -18.36 -0.17
C GLY A 148 -11.48 -17.86 -0.39
N GLU A 149 -12.47 -18.59 0.13
CA GLU A 149 -13.89 -18.24 -0.02
C GLU A 149 -14.35 -17.09 0.89
N LYS A 150 -13.47 -16.53 1.74
CA LYS A 150 -13.85 -15.49 2.70
C LYS A 150 -14.06 -14.14 2.05
N PRO A 151 -15.03 -13.33 2.53
CA PRO A 151 -15.34 -12.07 1.87
C PRO A 151 -14.21 -11.04 1.97
N TRP A 152 -13.34 -11.13 2.98
CA TRP A 152 -12.23 -10.21 3.28
C TRP A 152 -10.97 -10.96 3.76
N MET A 153 -9.84 -10.24 3.88
CA MET A 153 -8.55 -10.82 4.30
C MET A 153 -8.58 -11.35 5.74
N LEU A 154 -9.41 -10.75 6.60
CA LEU A 154 -9.64 -11.17 7.98
C LEU A 154 -11.00 -11.86 8.13
N ASP A 155 -11.25 -12.79 7.22
CA ASP A 155 -12.45 -13.61 7.15
C ASP A 155 -13.70 -12.75 6.84
N GLU A 156 -14.58 -12.55 7.83
CA GLU A 156 -15.80 -11.74 7.69
C GLU A 156 -15.56 -10.24 7.92
N LEU A 157 -14.38 -9.86 8.42
CA LEU A 157 -14.07 -8.50 8.84
C LEU A 157 -13.39 -7.70 7.72
N PHE A 158 -14.09 -6.68 7.22
CA PHE A 158 -13.45 -5.63 6.43
C PHE A 158 -12.53 -4.79 7.31
N SER A 159 -11.31 -4.53 6.85
CA SER A 159 -10.32 -3.77 7.60
C SER A 159 -9.39 -2.96 6.69
N ALA A 160 -8.49 -2.19 7.30
CA ALA A 160 -7.44 -1.48 6.59
C ALA A 160 -6.51 -2.39 5.78
N VAL A 161 -6.44 -3.69 6.09
CA VAL A 161 -5.69 -4.67 5.31
C VAL A 161 -6.26 -4.80 3.90
N ASP A 162 -7.59 -4.78 3.74
CA ASP A 162 -8.24 -4.89 2.43
C ASP A 162 -8.00 -3.63 1.57
N ILE A 163 -7.93 -2.46 2.22
CA ILE A 163 -7.58 -1.19 1.56
C ILE A 163 -6.12 -1.19 1.11
N TYR A 164 -5.21 -1.70 1.94
CA TYR A 164 -3.80 -1.87 1.58
C TYR A 164 -3.68 -2.85 0.40
N LEU A 165 -4.37 -3.99 0.46
CA LEU A 165 -4.43 -4.99 -0.60
C LEU A 165 -4.87 -4.37 -1.93
N PHE A 166 -5.97 -3.62 -1.93
CA PHE A 166 -6.45 -2.89 -3.10
C PHE A 166 -5.40 -1.93 -3.63
N MET A 167 -4.78 -1.10 -2.78
CA MET A 167 -3.72 -0.19 -3.22
C MET A 167 -2.58 -0.93 -3.93
N LEU A 168 -2.15 -2.08 -3.41
CA LEU A 168 -1.11 -2.89 -4.05
C LEU A 168 -1.57 -3.54 -5.35
N SER A 169 -2.84 -3.92 -5.48
CA SER A 169 -3.35 -4.48 -6.75
C SER A 169 -3.29 -3.46 -7.87
N THR A 170 -3.46 -2.16 -7.55
CA THR A 170 -3.32 -1.07 -8.55
C THR A 170 -1.90 -0.90 -9.09
N TRP A 171 -0.89 -1.55 -8.49
CA TRP A 171 0.50 -1.49 -8.95
C TRP A 171 0.85 -2.61 -9.92
N LEU A 172 -0.04 -3.58 -10.16
CA LEU A 172 0.17 -4.57 -11.22
C LEU A 172 0.13 -3.86 -12.58
N SER A 173 1.08 -4.19 -13.45
CA SER A 173 1.22 -3.57 -14.76
C SER A 173 1.83 -4.54 -15.76
N GLY A 174 1.15 -4.75 -16.88
CA GLY A 174 1.64 -5.59 -17.98
C GLY A 174 2.92 -5.05 -18.61
N GLU A 175 3.14 -3.74 -18.58
CA GLU A 175 4.36 -3.08 -19.07
C GLU A 175 5.62 -3.62 -18.37
N TYR A 176 5.52 -3.97 -17.08
CA TYR A 176 6.62 -4.49 -16.28
C TYR A 176 6.65 -6.04 -16.22
N GLY A 177 5.79 -6.69 -17.02
CA GLY A 177 5.62 -8.14 -17.05
C GLY A 177 5.08 -8.72 -15.74
N HIS A 178 4.34 -7.94 -14.95
CA HIS A 178 3.68 -8.41 -13.74
C HIS A 178 2.58 -9.43 -14.07
N PRO A 179 2.22 -10.31 -13.11
CA PRO A 179 1.05 -11.15 -13.29
C PRO A 179 -0.22 -10.30 -13.45
N ASP A 180 -1.17 -10.80 -14.22
CA ASP A 180 -2.52 -10.23 -14.31
C ASP A 180 -3.27 -10.49 -13.00
N LEU A 181 -4.02 -9.50 -12.52
CA LEU A 181 -4.86 -9.62 -11.33
C LEU A 181 -5.90 -10.72 -11.48
N ALA A 182 -6.41 -10.94 -12.70
CA ALA A 182 -7.40 -11.98 -13.01
C ALA A 182 -6.92 -13.42 -12.74
N LYS A 183 -5.61 -13.63 -12.48
CA LYS A 183 -5.07 -14.91 -12.04
C LYS A 183 -5.35 -15.21 -10.57
N PHE A 184 -5.71 -14.19 -9.79
CA PHE A 184 -5.93 -14.24 -8.35
C PHE A 184 -7.37 -13.83 -8.06
N SER A 185 -8.31 -14.74 -8.30
CA SER A 185 -9.74 -14.44 -8.29
C SER A 185 -10.27 -13.96 -6.93
N ASN A 186 -9.66 -14.39 -5.83
CA ASN A 186 -10.04 -13.96 -4.49
C ASN A 186 -9.51 -12.55 -4.18
N VAL A 187 -8.28 -12.26 -4.63
CA VAL A 187 -7.72 -10.90 -4.57
C VAL A 187 -8.52 -9.94 -5.44
N GLU A 188 -8.80 -10.31 -6.69
CA GLU A 188 -9.60 -9.53 -7.64
C GLU A 188 -10.97 -9.21 -7.03
N ARG A 189 -11.64 -10.22 -6.44
CA ARG A 189 -12.92 -10.03 -5.75
C ARG A 189 -12.83 -9.03 -4.60
N ILE A 190 -11.79 -9.06 -3.77
CA ILE A 190 -11.64 -8.05 -2.71
C ILE A 190 -11.37 -6.68 -3.33
N ALA A 191 -10.50 -6.61 -4.33
CA ALA A 191 -10.18 -5.35 -5.01
C ALA A 191 -11.42 -4.70 -5.63
N ASP A 192 -12.29 -5.48 -6.27
CA ASP A 192 -13.55 -5.00 -6.84
C ASP A 192 -14.54 -4.50 -5.78
N LYS A 193 -14.63 -5.17 -4.63
CA LYS A 193 -15.44 -4.68 -3.50
C LYS A 193 -14.88 -3.39 -2.94
N VAL A 194 -13.56 -3.27 -2.79
CA VAL A 194 -12.91 -2.05 -2.29
C VAL A 194 -13.05 -0.91 -3.29
N LYS A 195 -12.97 -1.19 -4.60
CA LYS A 195 -13.15 -0.21 -5.69
C LYS A 195 -14.48 0.54 -5.60
N GLN A 196 -15.52 -0.08 -5.04
CA GLN A 196 -16.85 0.51 -4.88
C GLN A 196 -16.95 1.51 -3.71
N ARG A 197 -15.90 1.65 -2.89
CA ARG A 197 -15.93 2.54 -1.73
C ARG A 197 -15.80 4.02 -2.14
N PRO A 198 -16.53 4.95 -1.48
CA PRO A 198 -16.46 6.38 -1.80
C PRO A 198 -15.05 6.99 -1.69
N SER A 199 -14.23 6.48 -0.78
CA SER A 199 -12.82 6.87 -0.62
C SER A 199 -12.01 6.63 -1.91
N VAL A 200 -12.27 5.54 -2.65
CA VAL A 200 -11.60 5.24 -3.92
C VAL A 200 -11.85 6.34 -4.94
N ALA A 201 -13.07 6.87 -5.02
CA ALA A 201 -13.39 7.93 -5.96
C ALA A 201 -12.59 9.23 -5.72
N LYS A 202 -12.26 9.51 -4.46
CA LYS A 202 -11.46 10.68 -4.09
C LYS A 202 -9.96 10.47 -4.33
N VAL A 203 -9.46 9.24 -4.13
CA VAL A 203 -8.02 8.94 -4.17
C VAL A 203 -7.55 8.43 -5.54
N TYR A 204 -8.40 7.71 -6.27
CA TYR A 204 -8.12 7.08 -7.56
C TYR A 204 -9.14 7.49 -8.64
N PRO A 205 -9.27 8.79 -8.97
CA PRO A 205 -10.29 9.25 -9.92
C PRO A 205 -10.14 8.61 -11.31
N THR A 206 -8.92 8.23 -11.71
CA THR A 206 -8.64 7.61 -13.01
C THR A 206 -9.00 6.12 -13.09
N ILE A 207 -9.09 5.41 -11.96
CA ILE A 207 -9.45 3.97 -11.93
C ILE A 207 -10.96 3.78 -12.09
N ILE A 208 -11.75 4.80 -11.78
CA ILE A 208 -13.21 4.79 -11.93
C ILE A 208 -13.66 5.20 -13.35
N GLY A 209 -12.81 5.89 -14.11
CA GLY A 209 -13.12 6.37 -15.46
C GLY A 209 -12.84 5.39 -16.62
N ALA A 210 -12.28 4.21 -16.34
CA ALA A 210 -12.10 3.15 -17.33
C ALA A 210 -13.29 2.19 -17.29
N THR A 211 -14.41 2.63 -17.87
CA THR A 211 -15.52 1.76 -18.31
C THR A 211 -15.46 1.61 -19.81
#